data_AF-A0A0C1DJG7-F1
#
_entry.id   AF-A0A0C1DJG7-F1
#
_cell.length_a   1.000
_cell.length_b   1.000
_cell.length_c   1.000
_cell.angle_alpha   90.00
_cell.angle_beta   90.00
_cell.angle_gamma   90.00
#
_symmetry.space_group_name_H-M   'P 1'
#
loop_
_entity.id
_entity.type
_entity.pdbx_description
1 polymer ?
#
loop_
_entity_poly.entity_id
_entity_poly.type
_entity_poly.pdbx_seq_one_letter_code
_entity_poly.pdbx_strand_id
1 'polypeptide(L)'
;MNGMVLIIDDEKKICSLLSRIIELEGFKTLQANTGKEGLKLLKNNDVSIVISDVKLPDVNGVALVKELKAIKPFVEIINLTAYGTIADGVLAIKNGAFDYLVKGDDNDKIIPLLYRAMDKSNLQRRVADLENKIAQKHSFETIIGQSKALKEAIDLARKVSVTDTTVLLLGETGTGKEVFAQSIHYASLRADKPFVALNCSGFSPDLLESELFGYKAGAFTGANKDKKGLLEEANGGTLLLDEIGEMNLDLQAKLLRVLESQTFIKVGDTHTQQVNVRVLAATNKDLKGDAASGKFRSDLYYRLSVFTLTLPPLRERKTDIPALAKHYLKAFADKVNRSVPKIDDKILSILADHSWKGNIRELKNVIERLVILSDGDTLSATALPPEFFEFMPAENEYNLQQIEKQHIQKVLLHTKGNKTETSRLLGIGLTTLYRKIEEYQIKEI
;
A
#
# COMPACT_ATOMS: atom_id res chain seq x y z
N MET A 1 0.17 21.17 24.50
CA MET A 1 -1.07 20.96 23.71
C MET A 1 -1.62 22.35 23.42
N ASN A 2 -1.37 22.90 22.23
CA ASN A 2 -1.83 24.26 21.91
C ASN A 2 -2.99 24.16 20.92
N GLY A 3 -4.19 23.88 21.42
CA GLY A 3 -5.42 23.89 20.62
C GLY A 3 -6.01 25.30 20.53
N MET A 4 -6.63 25.63 19.40
CA MET A 4 -7.36 26.87 19.23
C MET A 4 -8.86 26.62 19.45
N VAL A 5 -9.46 27.38 20.36
CA VAL A 5 -10.88 27.32 20.73
C VAL A 5 -11.59 28.57 20.19
N LEU A 6 -12.65 28.38 19.42
CA LEU A 6 -13.53 29.46 18.97
C LEU A 6 -14.75 29.53 19.88
N ILE A 7 -14.97 30.68 20.50
CA ILE A 7 -16.13 30.94 21.36
C ILE A 7 -17.10 31.81 20.58
N ILE A 8 -18.35 31.36 20.46
CA ILE A 8 -19.43 32.06 19.74
C ILE A 8 -20.56 32.31 20.74
N ASP A 9 -20.69 33.55 21.22
CA ASP A 9 -21.73 33.96 22.17
C ASP A 9 -21.97 35.47 22.00
N ASP A 10 -23.23 35.91 21.97
CA ASP A 10 -23.57 37.33 21.82
C ASP A 10 -23.30 38.15 23.09
N GLU A 11 -23.21 37.49 24.24
CA GLU A 11 -22.82 38.09 25.51
C GLU A 11 -21.30 38.25 25.62
N LYS A 12 -20.78 39.41 25.19
CA LYS A 12 -19.35 39.75 25.24
C LYS A 12 -18.66 39.47 26.59
N LYS A 13 -19.39 39.66 27.71
CA LYS A 13 -18.86 39.38 29.05
C LYS A 13 -18.59 37.89 29.27
N ILE A 14 -19.49 37.03 28.80
CA ILE A 14 -19.34 35.57 28.87
C ILE A 14 -18.19 35.12 27.97
N CYS A 15 -18.15 35.62 26.72
CA CYS A 15 -17.04 35.38 25.80
C CYS A 15 -15.68 35.70 26.44
N SER A 16 -15.54 36.90 27.03
CA SER A 16 -14.30 37.33 27.65
C SER A 16 -13.92 36.51 28.88
N LEU A 17 -14.89 36.07 29.68
CA LEU A 17 -14.65 35.27 30.88
C LEU A 17 -14.23 33.84 30.52
N LEU A 18 -14.97 33.18 29.62
CA LEU A 18 -14.61 31.85 29.11
C LEU A 18 -13.25 31.88 28.42
N SER A 19 -13.00 32.89 27.59
CA SER A 19 -11.70 33.08 26.92
C SER A 19 -10.55 33.11 27.93
N ARG A 20 -10.69 33.90 29.00
CA ARG A 20 -9.66 33.99 30.04
C ARG A 20 -9.44 32.67 30.78
N ILE A 21 -10.50 31.95 31.14
CA ILE A 21 -10.40 30.66 31.83
C ILE A 21 -9.69 29.64 30.94
N ILE A 22 -10.06 29.59 29.66
CA ILE A 22 -9.52 28.65 28.68
C ILE A 22 -8.05 28.97 28.34
N GLU A 23 -7.69 30.26 28.28
CA GLU A 23 -6.31 30.68 28.07
C GLU A 23 -5.38 30.37 29.26
N LEU A 24 -5.90 30.42 30.50
CA LEU A 24 -5.14 30.01 31.68
C LEU A 24 -4.76 28.52 31.64
N GLU A 25 -5.58 27.69 30.99
CA GLU A 25 -5.32 26.27 30.73
C GLU A 25 -4.40 26.03 29.51
N GLY A 26 -3.88 27.09 28.88
CA GLY A 26 -2.89 27.01 27.80
C GLY A 26 -3.45 26.87 26.39
N PHE A 27 -4.76 27.00 26.21
CA PHE A 27 -5.39 27.07 24.88
C PHE A 27 -5.29 28.49 24.30
N LYS A 28 -5.39 28.60 22.97
CA LYS A 28 -5.58 29.90 22.31
C LYS A 28 -7.06 30.12 22.05
N THR A 29 -7.57 31.34 22.21
CA THR A 29 -8.99 31.60 21.97
C THR A 29 -9.23 32.60 20.85
N LEU A 30 -10.31 32.39 20.13
CA LEU A 30 -10.93 33.33 19.21
C LEU A 30 -12.36 33.58 19.69
N GLN A 31 -12.86 34.80 19.51
CA GLN A 31 -14.20 35.18 19.95
C GLN A 31 -15.01 35.68 18.76
N ALA A 32 -16.29 35.30 18.71
CA ALA A 32 -17.28 35.78 17.76
C ALA A 32 -18.58 36.09 18.49
N ASN A 33 -19.28 37.14 18.07
CA ASN A 33 -20.54 37.57 18.70
C ASN A 33 -21.78 37.15 17.90
N THR A 34 -21.57 36.51 16.75
CA THR A 34 -22.64 36.03 15.84
C THR A 34 -22.20 34.73 15.20
N GLY A 35 -23.16 33.89 14.79
CA GLY A 35 -22.84 32.64 14.10
C GLY A 35 -22.12 32.87 12.78
N LYS A 36 -22.51 33.91 12.02
CA LYS A 36 -21.83 34.31 10.77
C LYS A 36 -20.37 34.69 10.98
N GLU A 37 -20.06 35.46 12.03
CA GLU A 37 -18.68 35.80 12.39
C GLU A 37 -17.89 34.55 12.79
N GLY A 38 -18.50 33.66 13.58
CA GLY A 38 -17.91 32.38 13.96
C GLY A 38 -17.56 31.51 12.76
N LEU A 39 -18.47 31.40 11.77
CA LEU A 39 -18.21 30.67 10.52
C LEU A 39 -17.04 31.28 9.73
N LYS A 40 -16.91 32.60 9.71
CA LYS A 40 -15.79 33.28 9.04
C LYS A 40 -14.46 32.99 9.75
N LEU A 41 -14.44 33.04 11.08
CA LEU A 41 -13.25 32.71 11.86
C LEU A 41 -12.85 31.23 11.73
N LEU A 42 -13.83 30.32 11.72
CA LEU A 42 -13.59 28.89 11.52
C LEU A 42 -12.90 28.59 10.18
N LYS A 43 -13.33 29.27 9.10
CA LYS A 43 -12.75 29.09 7.76
C LYS A 43 -11.29 29.56 7.68
N ASN A 44 -10.96 30.64 8.36
CA ASN A 44 -9.66 31.31 8.23
C ASN A 44 -8.61 30.86 9.25
N ASN A 45 -8.99 30.12 10.29
CA ASN A 45 -8.11 29.74 11.39
C ASN A 45 -8.18 28.25 11.67
N ASP A 46 -7.09 27.65 12.18
CA ASP A 46 -7.09 26.22 12.53
C ASP A 46 -7.69 25.94 13.91
N VAL A 47 -9.00 26.13 14.00
CA VAL A 47 -9.81 25.86 15.19
C VAL A 47 -9.98 24.35 15.38
N SER A 48 -9.72 23.88 16.60
CA SER A 48 -9.90 22.48 17.00
C SER A 48 -11.24 22.27 17.73
N ILE A 49 -11.70 23.29 18.46
CA ILE A 49 -12.93 23.22 19.26
C ILE A 49 -13.74 24.50 19.05
N VAL A 50 -15.06 24.35 18.93
CA VAL A 50 -16.01 25.46 18.96
C VAL A 50 -16.87 25.33 20.21
N ILE A 51 -16.96 26.41 20.97
CA ILE A 51 -17.97 26.58 22.02
C ILE A 51 -19.00 27.55 21.46
N SER A 52 -20.26 27.12 21.31
CA SER A 52 -21.30 27.96 20.69
C SER A 52 -22.52 28.05 21.60
N ASP A 53 -22.96 29.27 21.89
CA ASP A 53 -24.27 29.48 22.47
C ASP A 53 -25.37 28.98 21.52
N VAL A 54 -26.47 28.49 22.09
CA VAL A 54 -27.62 27.97 21.35
C VAL A 54 -28.49 29.10 20.78
N LYS A 55 -28.61 30.22 21.49
CA LYS A 55 -29.45 31.36 21.10
C LYS A 55 -28.60 32.54 20.63
N LEU A 56 -28.03 32.40 19.44
CA LEU A 56 -27.34 33.51 18.79
C LEU A 56 -28.35 34.45 18.08
N PRO A 57 -28.02 35.73 17.88
CA PRO A 57 -28.92 36.73 17.30
C PRO A 57 -29.27 36.47 15.82
N ASP A 58 -28.44 35.71 15.10
CA ASP A 58 -28.56 35.49 13.66
C ASP A 58 -28.88 34.05 13.27
N VAL A 59 -28.53 33.07 14.09
CA VAL A 59 -28.72 31.63 13.83
C VAL A 59 -28.97 30.85 15.12
N ASN A 60 -29.57 29.67 15.03
CA ASN A 60 -29.65 28.76 16.17
C ASN A 60 -28.36 27.93 16.26
N GLY A 61 -27.70 27.94 17.41
CA GLY A 61 -26.42 27.24 17.64
C GLY A 61 -26.49 25.72 17.49
N VAL A 62 -27.65 25.09 17.69
CA VAL A 62 -27.86 23.65 17.43
C VAL A 62 -27.92 23.36 15.92
N ALA A 63 -28.49 24.27 15.13
CA ALA A 63 -28.50 24.17 13.67
C ALA A 63 -27.10 24.45 13.08
N LEU A 64 -26.39 25.42 13.67
CA LEU A 64 -25.04 25.83 13.29
C LEU A 64 -24.03 24.68 13.32
N VAL A 65 -24.23 23.68 14.20
CA VAL A 65 -23.39 22.48 14.30
C VAL A 65 -23.16 21.82 12.93
N LYS A 66 -24.23 21.65 12.14
CA LYS A 66 -24.14 21.01 10.82
C LYS A 66 -23.26 21.81 9.86
N GLU A 67 -23.40 23.13 9.88
CA GLU A 67 -22.62 24.03 9.00
C GLU A 67 -21.14 24.03 9.40
N LEU A 68 -20.84 24.09 10.71
CA LEU A 68 -19.47 24.02 11.22
C LEU A 68 -18.80 22.69 10.85
N LYS A 69 -19.50 21.55 11.05
CA LYS A 69 -19.01 20.23 10.68
C LYS A 69 -18.82 20.06 9.17
N ALA A 70 -19.67 20.68 8.35
CA ALA A 70 -19.51 20.65 6.89
C ALA A 70 -18.23 21.39 6.44
N ILE A 71 -17.84 22.46 7.13
CA ILE A 71 -16.62 23.22 6.82
C ILE A 71 -15.38 22.52 7.37
N LYS A 72 -15.42 22.06 8.63
CA LYS A 72 -14.34 21.33 9.29
C LYS A 72 -14.87 20.08 9.97
N PRO A 73 -14.82 18.91 9.31
CA PRO A 73 -15.41 17.67 9.85
C PRO A 73 -14.87 17.26 11.23
N PHE A 74 -13.59 17.53 11.49
CA PHE A 74 -12.88 17.11 12.70
C PHE A 74 -12.92 18.15 13.83
N VAL A 75 -13.60 19.29 13.66
CA VAL A 75 -13.76 20.27 14.76
C VAL A 75 -14.77 19.75 15.76
N GLU A 76 -14.47 19.72 17.05
CA GLU A 76 -15.44 19.31 18.07
C GLU A 76 -16.25 20.53 18.55
N ILE A 77 -17.55 20.35 18.74
CA ILE A 77 -18.48 21.46 19.00
C ILE A 77 -19.20 21.21 20.33
N ILE A 78 -19.10 22.15 21.25
CA ILE A 78 -19.80 22.12 22.54
C ILE A 78 -20.84 23.23 22.50
N ASN A 79 -22.11 22.87 22.61
CA ASN A 79 -23.18 23.85 22.70
C ASN A 79 -23.38 24.30 24.16
N LEU A 80 -23.54 25.60 24.38
CA LEU A 80 -23.89 26.20 25.67
C LEU A 80 -25.29 26.83 25.59
N THR A 81 -26.07 26.74 26.67
CA THR A 81 -27.39 27.38 26.73
C THR A 81 -27.72 27.87 28.14
N ALA A 82 -28.43 28.99 28.27
CA ALA A 82 -29.01 29.38 29.57
C ALA A 82 -30.25 28.56 29.95
N TYR A 83 -30.96 27.98 28.97
CA TYR A 83 -32.16 27.17 29.17
C TYR A 83 -32.07 25.92 28.29
N GLY A 84 -31.72 24.79 28.89
CA GLY A 84 -31.59 23.52 28.18
C GLY A 84 -32.88 22.70 28.22
N THR A 85 -33.30 22.18 27.07
CA THR A 85 -34.28 21.09 27.01
C THR A 85 -33.57 19.80 26.59
N ILE A 86 -34.08 18.65 27.06
CA ILE A 86 -33.55 17.34 26.66
C ILE A 86 -33.63 17.17 25.13
N ALA A 87 -34.70 17.68 24.51
CA ALA A 87 -34.90 17.62 23.07
C ALA A 87 -33.79 18.34 22.29
N ASP A 88 -33.39 19.53 22.73
CA ASP A 88 -32.32 20.31 22.09
C ASP A 88 -30.96 19.64 22.22
N GLY A 89 -30.65 19.10 23.41
CA GLY A 89 -29.40 18.35 23.63
C GLY A 89 -29.30 17.13 22.72
N VAL A 90 -30.38 16.33 22.61
CA VAL A 90 -30.42 15.19 21.68
C VAL A 90 -30.26 15.62 20.23
N LEU A 91 -30.88 16.74 19.83
CA LEU A 91 -30.77 17.27 18.48
C LEU A 91 -29.34 17.77 18.18
N ALA A 92 -28.68 18.43 19.12
CA ALA A 92 -27.28 18.87 18.99
C ALA A 92 -26.34 17.69 18.75
N ILE A 93 -26.45 16.64 19.55
CA ILE A 93 -25.65 15.41 19.37
C ILE A 93 -25.95 14.75 18.02
N LYS A 94 -27.22 14.65 17.61
CA LYS A 94 -27.59 14.15 16.28
C LYS A 94 -27.01 14.97 15.14
N ASN A 95 -26.84 16.28 15.34
CA ASN A 95 -26.24 17.18 14.37
C ASN A 95 -24.71 17.11 14.34
N GLY A 96 -24.08 16.39 15.28
CA GLY A 96 -22.64 16.16 15.35
C GLY A 96 -21.92 16.96 16.44
N ALA A 97 -22.65 17.55 17.40
CA ALA A 97 -22.03 18.16 18.56
C ALA A 97 -21.31 17.10 19.42
N PHE A 98 -20.20 17.50 20.02
CA PHE A 98 -19.49 16.70 21.00
C PHE A 98 -20.27 16.59 22.30
N ASP A 99 -20.78 17.73 22.78
CA ASP A 99 -21.55 17.82 24.02
C ASP A 99 -22.49 19.03 24.02
N TYR A 100 -23.41 19.05 24.99
CA TYR A 100 -24.40 20.09 25.22
C TYR A 100 -24.47 20.41 26.72
N LEU A 101 -24.19 21.67 27.08
CA LEU A 101 -24.08 22.14 28.46
C LEU A 101 -25.07 23.27 28.76
N VAL A 102 -25.58 23.30 29.99
CA VAL A 102 -26.39 24.40 30.52
C VAL A 102 -25.48 25.34 31.31
N LYS A 103 -25.54 26.64 31.01
CA LYS A 103 -24.83 27.73 31.71
C LYS A 103 -25.21 27.71 33.19
N GLY A 104 -24.21 27.72 34.08
CA GLY A 104 -24.36 27.53 35.52
C GLY A 104 -23.80 26.19 36.02
N ASP A 105 -23.86 25.14 35.19
CA ASP A 105 -23.30 23.81 35.45
C ASP A 105 -21.93 23.60 34.78
N ASP A 106 -21.46 24.59 34.03
CA ASP A 106 -20.30 24.54 33.13
C ASP A 106 -18.97 24.85 33.83
N ASN A 107 -18.98 25.59 34.93
CA ASN A 107 -17.76 26.09 35.60
C ASN A 107 -16.72 25.01 35.89
N ASP A 108 -17.14 23.83 36.37
CA ASP A 108 -16.23 22.71 36.67
C ASP A 108 -16.14 21.68 35.52
N LYS A 109 -16.99 21.80 34.50
CA LYS A 109 -17.13 20.80 33.43
C LYS A 109 -16.46 21.22 32.13
N ILE A 110 -16.35 22.54 31.87
CA ILE A 110 -15.89 23.07 30.58
C ILE A 110 -14.45 22.66 30.30
N ILE A 111 -13.54 22.77 31.26
CA ILE A 111 -12.13 22.42 31.09
C ILE A 111 -11.93 20.92 30.84
N PRO A 112 -12.48 19.99 31.67
CA PRO A 112 -12.42 18.56 31.37
C PRO A 112 -12.99 18.20 29.99
N LEU A 113 -14.08 18.86 29.58
CA LEU A 113 -14.69 18.63 28.26
C LEU A 113 -13.82 19.14 27.12
N LEU A 114 -13.16 20.28 27.29
CA LEU A 114 -12.22 20.80 26.31
C LEU A 114 -11.06 19.83 26.08
N TYR A 115 -10.48 19.26 27.13
CA TYR A 115 -9.42 18.25 26.97
C TYR A 115 -9.92 17.01 26.21
N ARG A 116 -11.09 16.46 26.55
CA ARG A 116 -11.65 15.30 25.84
C ARG A 116 -11.99 15.61 24.38
N ALA A 117 -12.57 16.78 24.12
CA ALA A 117 -12.86 17.26 22.78
C ALA A 117 -11.58 17.44 21.96
N MET A 118 -10.53 18.00 22.58
CA MET A 118 -9.22 18.17 21.95
C MET A 118 -8.60 16.82 21.59
N ASP A 119 -8.62 15.86 22.50
CA ASP A 119 -8.10 14.51 22.26
C ASP A 119 -8.82 13.82 21.11
N LYS A 120 -10.16 13.91 21.07
CA LYS A 120 -10.95 13.36 19.97
C LYS A 120 -10.63 14.05 18.63
N SER A 121 -10.58 15.38 18.58
CA SER A 121 -10.19 16.14 17.38
C SER A 121 -8.79 15.73 16.90
N ASN A 122 -7.82 15.63 17.81
CA ASN A 122 -6.45 15.24 17.49
C ASN A 122 -6.37 13.81 16.97
N LEU A 123 -7.09 12.88 17.59
CA LEU A 123 -7.13 11.49 17.15
C LEU A 123 -7.73 11.40 15.74
N GLN A 124 -8.85 12.06 15.48
CA GLN A 124 -9.50 12.06 14.16
C GLN A 124 -8.61 12.67 13.08
N ARG A 125 -7.98 13.83 13.36
CA ARG A 125 -7.02 14.45 12.43
C ARG A 125 -5.84 13.53 12.17
N ARG A 126 -5.27 12.91 13.20
CA ARG A 126 -4.15 11.98 13.06
C ARG A 126 -4.51 10.76 12.22
N VAL A 127 -5.69 10.19 12.41
CA VAL A 127 -6.20 9.09 11.60
C VAL A 127 -6.33 9.53 10.14
N ALA A 128 -6.98 10.67 9.88
CA ALA A 128 -7.13 11.20 8.53
C ALA A 128 -5.78 11.53 7.85
N ASP A 129 -4.81 12.07 8.59
CA ASP A 129 -3.46 12.33 8.08
C ASP A 129 -2.72 11.05 7.72
N LEU A 130 -2.88 9.99 8.52
CA LEU A 130 -2.30 8.68 8.24
C LEU A 130 -2.96 8.04 7.01
N GLU A 131 -4.28 8.09 6.91
CA GLU A 131 -5.05 7.62 5.75
C GLU A 131 -4.62 8.34 4.47
N ASN A 132 -4.49 9.68 4.51
CA ASN A 132 -4.01 10.47 3.38
C ASN A 132 -2.58 10.11 2.96
N LYS A 133 -1.68 9.88 3.92
CA LYS A 133 -0.30 9.44 3.62
C LYS A 133 -0.27 8.07 2.96
N ILE A 134 -1.14 7.15 3.40
CA ILE A 134 -1.26 5.83 2.79
C ILE A 134 -1.82 5.97 1.36
N ALA A 135 -2.89 6.74 1.17
CA ALA A 135 -3.47 6.96 -0.15
C ALA A 135 -2.47 7.57 -1.14
N GLN A 136 -1.70 8.58 -0.72
CA GLN A 136 -0.63 9.17 -1.54
C GLN A 136 0.49 8.17 -1.88
N LYS A 137 0.86 7.30 -0.93
CA LYS A 137 1.88 6.28 -1.16
C LYS A 137 1.47 5.27 -2.23
N HIS A 138 0.19 4.99 -2.33
CA HIS A 138 -0.35 3.98 -3.23
C HIS A 138 -1.06 4.58 -4.46
N SER A 139 -0.94 5.88 -4.70
CA SER A 139 -1.57 6.51 -5.86
C SER A 139 -0.97 6.02 -7.18
N PHE A 140 -1.70 6.20 -8.28
CA PHE A 140 -1.15 5.88 -9.61
C PHE A 140 0.08 6.72 -9.97
N GLU A 141 0.29 7.88 -9.35
CA GLU A 141 1.49 8.70 -9.58
C GLU A 141 2.77 8.04 -9.02
N THR A 142 2.65 7.08 -8.09
CA THR A 142 3.82 6.36 -7.55
C THR A 142 4.27 5.21 -8.44
N ILE A 143 3.50 4.84 -9.47
CA ILE A 143 3.90 3.83 -10.45
C ILE A 143 4.93 4.43 -11.42
N ILE A 144 6.15 3.89 -11.37
CA ILE A 144 7.30 4.44 -12.09
C ILE A 144 7.39 3.83 -13.49
N GLY A 145 7.38 4.71 -14.49
CA GLY A 145 7.66 4.39 -15.88
C GLY A 145 6.92 5.33 -16.83
N GLN A 146 7.35 5.37 -18.09
CA GLN A 146 6.76 6.21 -19.13
C GLN A 146 6.45 5.46 -20.42
N SER A 147 6.74 4.16 -20.47
CA SER A 147 6.42 3.30 -21.61
C SER A 147 4.93 3.35 -21.95
N LYS A 148 4.63 3.26 -23.25
CA LYS A 148 3.26 3.31 -23.76
C LYS A 148 2.39 2.21 -23.14
N ALA A 149 2.87 0.98 -23.10
CA ALA A 149 2.16 -0.16 -22.53
C ALA A 149 1.81 0.05 -21.04
N LEU A 150 2.72 0.64 -20.25
CA LEU A 150 2.45 0.94 -18.85
C LEU A 150 1.41 2.06 -18.70
N LYS A 151 1.49 3.13 -19.49
CA LYS A 151 0.52 4.23 -19.46
C LYS A 151 -0.89 3.74 -19.81
N GLU A 152 -1.02 2.89 -20.82
CA GLU A 152 -2.30 2.27 -21.19
C GLU A 152 -2.87 1.43 -20.04
N ALA A 153 -2.04 0.62 -19.37
CA ALA A 153 -2.46 -0.14 -18.19
C ALA A 153 -2.91 0.78 -17.04
N ILE A 154 -2.18 1.86 -16.75
CA ILE A 154 -2.54 2.84 -15.71
C ILE A 154 -3.87 3.52 -16.04
N ASP A 155 -4.09 3.90 -17.30
CA ASP A 155 -5.32 4.58 -17.72
C ASP A 155 -6.53 3.66 -17.63
N LEU A 156 -6.38 2.38 -17.98
CA LEU A 156 -7.42 1.37 -17.77
C LEU A 156 -7.70 1.13 -16.28
N ALA A 157 -6.65 1.01 -15.46
CA ALA A 157 -6.77 0.86 -14.02
C ALA A 157 -7.52 2.04 -13.37
N ARG A 158 -7.23 3.27 -13.81
CA ARG A 158 -7.89 4.48 -13.32
C ARG A 158 -9.37 4.55 -13.74
N LYS A 159 -9.71 4.08 -14.95
CA LYS A 159 -11.12 4.02 -15.39
C LYS A 159 -11.93 3.01 -14.58
N VAL A 160 -11.35 1.85 -14.25
CA VAL A 160 -12.07 0.82 -13.49
C VAL A 160 -12.10 1.10 -11.98
N SER A 161 -11.19 1.93 -11.45
CA SER A 161 -11.11 2.22 -10.01
C SER A 161 -12.40 2.81 -9.44
N VAL A 162 -13.10 3.66 -10.20
CA VAL A 162 -14.36 4.30 -9.78
C VAL A 162 -15.60 3.41 -9.86
N THR A 163 -15.44 2.16 -10.32
CA THR A 163 -16.53 1.17 -10.40
C THR A 163 -16.38 0.12 -9.30
N ASP A 164 -17.47 -0.59 -8.95
CA ASP A 164 -17.42 -1.71 -8.00
C ASP A 164 -17.17 -3.08 -8.67
N THR A 165 -16.81 -3.09 -9.96
CA THR A 165 -16.60 -4.34 -10.70
C THR A 165 -15.36 -5.11 -10.24
N THR A 166 -15.41 -6.43 -10.40
CA THR A 166 -14.26 -7.33 -10.19
C THR A 166 -13.20 -7.08 -11.24
N VAL A 167 -11.94 -6.98 -10.80
CA VAL A 167 -10.79 -6.78 -11.70
C VAL A 167 -9.86 -7.99 -11.60
N LEU A 168 -9.53 -8.57 -12.74
CA LEU A 168 -8.52 -9.62 -12.88
C LEU A 168 -7.21 -9.01 -13.42
N LEU A 169 -6.18 -8.99 -12.57
CA LEU A 169 -4.84 -8.52 -12.87
C LEU A 169 -3.99 -9.69 -13.38
N LEU A 170 -3.65 -9.65 -14.66
CA LEU A 170 -2.80 -10.65 -15.30
C LEU A 170 -1.39 -10.09 -15.46
N GLY A 171 -0.39 -10.92 -15.26
CA GLY A 171 1.00 -10.55 -15.53
C GLY A 171 1.98 -11.45 -14.82
N GLU A 172 3.19 -11.52 -15.34
CA GLU A 172 4.26 -12.33 -14.76
C GLU A 172 4.55 -11.96 -13.31
N THR A 173 5.19 -12.87 -12.59
CA THR A 173 5.65 -12.62 -11.22
C THR A 173 6.58 -11.40 -11.20
N GLY A 174 6.32 -10.47 -10.28
CA GLY A 174 7.14 -9.28 -10.11
C GLY A 174 6.84 -8.12 -11.08
N THR A 175 5.77 -8.17 -11.87
CA THR A 175 5.34 -7.05 -12.76
C THR A 175 4.65 -5.89 -12.03
N GLY A 176 4.29 -6.06 -10.76
CA GLY A 176 3.65 -5.02 -9.94
C GLY A 176 2.14 -5.15 -9.76
N LYS A 177 1.57 -6.36 -9.91
CA LYS A 177 0.12 -6.62 -9.75
C LYS A 177 -0.44 -6.08 -8.42
N GLU A 178 0.26 -6.32 -7.31
CA GLU A 178 -0.15 -5.82 -5.98
C GLU A 178 -0.16 -4.28 -5.91
N VAL A 179 0.83 -3.62 -6.52
CA VAL A 179 0.89 -2.15 -6.57
C VAL A 179 -0.32 -1.61 -7.34
N PHE A 180 -0.64 -2.21 -8.48
CA PHE A 180 -1.84 -1.85 -9.25
C PHE A 180 -3.13 -2.07 -8.45
N ALA A 181 -3.25 -3.18 -7.72
CA ALA A 181 -4.41 -3.47 -6.88
C ALA A 181 -4.60 -2.40 -5.79
N GLN A 182 -3.51 -2.00 -5.12
CA GLN A 182 -3.53 -0.93 -4.13
C GLN A 182 -3.94 0.41 -4.78
N SER A 183 -3.36 0.76 -5.93
CA SER A 183 -3.73 2.00 -6.65
C SER A 183 -5.19 2.02 -7.10
N ILE A 184 -5.72 0.88 -7.55
CA ILE A 184 -7.15 0.74 -7.89
C ILE A 184 -8.01 0.99 -6.65
N HIS A 185 -7.66 0.44 -5.49
CA HIS A 185 -8.39 0.64 -4.24
C HIS A 185 -8.37 2.11 -3.78
N TYR A 186 -7.19 2.73 -3.67
CA TYR A 186 -7.08 4.11 -3.18
C TYR A 186 -7.59 5.17 -4.17
N ALA A 187 -7.80 4.80 -5.43
CA ALA A 187 -8.49 5.64 -6.43
C ALA A 187 -9.98 5.30 -6.58
N SER A 188 -10.56 4.49 -5.67
CA SER A 188 -11.97 4.08 -5.69
C SER A 188 -12.83 4.84 -4.69
N LEU A 189 -14.15 4.61 -4.74
CA LEU A 189 -15.11 5.09 -3.73
C LEU A 189 -14.92 4.42 -2.36
N ARG A 190 -14.04 3.41 -2.26
CA ARG A 190 -13.72 2.65 -1.05
C ARG A 190 -12.33 2.98 -0.49
N ALA A 191 -11.72 4.09 -0.91
CA ALA A 191 -10.34 4.45 -0.55
C ALA A 191 -10.12 4.66 0.97
N ASP A 192 -11.18 4.99 1.72
CA ASP A 192 -11.20 5.12 3.18
C ASP A 192 -11.59 3.80 3.90
N LYS A 193 -11.81 2.72 3.15
CA LYS A 193 -12.24 1.42 3.66
C LYS A 193 -11.07 0.44 3.70
N PRO A 194 -11.20 -0.71 4.40
CA PRO A 194 -10.13 -1.68 4.48
C PRO A 194 -9.68 -2.20 3.11
N PHE A 195 -8.37 -2.30 2.92
CA PHE A 195 -7.75 -3.07 1.85
C PHE A 195 -7.10 -4.30 2.47
N VAL A 196 -7.62 -5.48 2.15
CA VAL A 196 -7.11 -6.76 2.66
C VAL A 196 -6.49 -7.53 1.51
N ALA A 197 -5.25 -7.97 1.67
CA ALA A 197 -4.57 -8.78 0.66
C ALA A 197 -4.29 -10.18 1.19
N LEU A 198 -4.63 -11.18 0.38
CA LEU A 198 -4.43 -12.59 0.67
C LEU A 198 -3.66 -13.23 -0.49
N ASN A 199 -2.50 -13.82 -0.20
CA ASN A 199 -1.78 -14.63 -1.16
C ASN A 199 -2.24 -16.09 -1.04
N CYS A 200 -2.92 -16.59 -2.08
CA CYS A 200 -3.48 -17.94 -2.12
C CYS A 200 -2.42 -19.04 -2.20
N SER A 201 -1.19 -18.73 -2.62
CA SER A 201 -0.10 -19.71 -2.71
C SER A 201 0.64 -19.91 -1.38
N GLY A 202 0.41 -19.06 -0.38
CA GLY A 202 1.18 -19.03 0.88
C GLY A 202 0.68 -19.99 1.96
N PHE A 203 -0.46 -20.65 1.74
CA PHE A 203 -1.17 -21.43 2.77
C PHE A 203 -1.51 -22.83 2.27
N SER A 204 -1.66 -23.78 3.20
CA SER A 204 -2.35 -25.04 2.89
C SER A 204 -3.83 -24.76 2.59
N PRO A 205 -4.53 -25.63 1.85
CA PRO A 205 -5.95 -25.42 1.53
C PRO A 205 -6.82 -25.18 2.76
N ASP A 206 -6.64 -25.96 3.83
CA ASP A 206 -7.44 -25.83 5.06
C ASP A 206 -7.17 -24.51 5.77
N LEU A 207 -5.89 -24.09 5.81
CA LEU A 207 -5.52 -22.82 6.44
C LEU A 207 -6.04 -21.65 5.61
N LEU A 208 -5.95 -21.71 4.28
CA LEU A 208 -6.51 -20.73 3.37
C LEU A 208 -8.02 -20.57 3.55
N GLU A 209 -8.76 -21.68 3.72
CA GLU A 209 -10.18 -21.65 4.03
C GLU A 209 -10.45 -20.90 5.34
N SER A 210 -9.72 -21.29 6.38
CA SER A 210 -9.89 -20.73 7.73
C SER A 210 -9.51 -19.25 7.81
N GLU A 211 -8.52 -18.79 7.04
CA GLU A 211 -8.15 -17.38 6.94
C GLU A 211 -9.21 -16.60 6.14
N LEU A 212 -9.64 -17.11 4.98
CA LEU A 212 -10.56 -16.39 4.11
C LEU A 212 -11.97 -16.26 4.72
N PHE A 213 -12.52 -17.37 5.22
CA PHE A 213 -13.89 -17.44 5.73
C PHE A 213 -13.99 -17.32 7.25
N GLY A 214 -12.93 -17.60 8.01
CA GLY A 214 -13.01 -17.68 9.47
C GLY A 214 -13.67 -18.99 9.95
N TYR A 215 -13.68 -19.20 11.26
CA TYR A 215 -14.18 -20.45 11.85
C TYR A 215 -14.86 -20.23 13.20
N LYS A 216 -15.75 -21.16 13.56
CA LYS A 216 -16.37 -21.24 14.89
C LYS A 216 -15.54 -22.08 15.84
N ALA A 217 -15.64 -21.82 17.14
CA ALA A 217 -15.07 -22.68 18.17
C ALA A 217 -15.57 -24.12 17.97
N GLY A 218 -14.66 -25.10 17.97
CA GLY A 218 -14.96 -26.52 17.74
C GLY A 218 -14.99 -26.96 16.28
N ALA A 219 -14.72 -26.08 15.30
CA ALA A 219 -14.74 -26.43 13.88
C ALA A 219 -13.68 -27.49 13.47
N PHE A 220 -12.52 -27.50 14.14
CA PHE A 220 -11.44 -28.47 13.96
C PHE A 220 -10.58 -28.55 15.22
N THR A 221 -9.67 -29.54 15.31
CA THR A 221 -8.77 -29.71 16.45
C THR A 221 -7.89 -28.47 16.65
N GLY A 222 -8.04 -27.77 17.78
CA GLY A 222 -7.32 -26.52 18.08
C GLY A 222 -8.14 -25.25 17.88
N ALA A 223 -9.37 -25.33 17.33
CA ALA A 223 -10.29 -24.21 17.21
C ALA A 223 -10.95 -23.86 18.55
N ASN A 224 -10.18 -23.31 19.50
CA ASN A 224 -10.64 -23.05 20.87
C ASN A 224 -11.53 -21.80 21.01
N LYS A 225 -11.52 -20.91 20.00
CA LYS A 225 -12.28 -19.66 19.96
C LYS A 225 -12.76 -19.37 18.55
N ASP A 226 -13.84 -18.61 18.43
CA ASP A 226 -14.27 -18.05 17.15
C ASP A 226 -13.17 -17.15 16.56
N LYS A 227 -12.93 -17.28 15.26
CA LYS A 227 -12.03 -16.41 14.50
C LYS A 227 -12.78 -15.74 13.37
N LYS A 228 -12.55 -14.45 13.18
CA LYS A 228 -13.06 -13.72 12.01
C LYS A 228 -12.25 -14.07 10.77
N GLY A 229 -12.93 -14.14 9.62
CA GLY A 229 -12.29 -14.33 8.32
C GLY A 229 -11.90 -13.01 7.66
N LEU A 230 -10.97 -13.07 6.71
CA LEU A 230 -10.54 -11.91 5.92
C LEU A 230 -11.69 -11.30 5.11
N LEU A 231 -12.72 -12.07 4.75
CA LEU A 231 -13.94 -11.53 4.15
C LEU A 231 -14.73 -10.60 5.07
N GLU A 232 -14.76 -10.90 6.38
CA GLU A 232 -15.40 -10.02 7.37
C GLU A 232 -14.54 -8.78 7.62
N GLU A 233 -13.21 -8.93 7.63
CA GLU A 233 -12.29 -7.81 7.79
C GLU A 233 -12.30 -6.86 6.59
N ALA A 234 -12.49 -7.40 5.38
CA ALA A 234 -12.61 -6.62 4.16
C ALA A 234 -13.99 -6.00 3.95
N ASN A 235 -14.97 -6.22 4.85
CA ASN A 235 -16.34 -5.79 4.66
C ASN A 235 -16.45 -4.26 4.48
N GLY A 236 -17.16 -3.83 3.43
CA GLY A 236 -17.23 -2.44 2.98
C GLY A 236 -16.03 -1.98 2.15
N GLY A 237 -14.93 -2.74 2.16
CA GLY A 237 -13.65 -2.42 1.51
C GLY A 237 -13.36 -3.28 0.29
N THR A 238 -12.09 -3.63 0.11
CA THR A 238 -11.56 -4.40 -1.02
C THR A 238 -10.72 -5.57 -0.56
N LEU A 239 -10.95 -6.74 -1.16
CA LEU A 239 -10.15 -7.95 -0.98
C LEU A 239 -9.32 -8.22 -2.24
N LEU A 240 -8.00 -8.23 -2.11
CA LEU A 240 -7.07 -8.73 -3.11
C LEU A 240 -6.82 -10.23 -2.89
N LEU A 241 -7.11 -11.03 -3.89
CA LEU A 241 -6.73 -12.44 -3.98
C LEU A 241 -5.53 -12.58 -4.93
N ASP A 242 -4.32 -12.58 -4.37
CA ASP A 242 -3.09 -12.74 -5.14
C ASP A 242 -2.78 -14.23 -5.36
N GLU A 243 -2.22 -14.52 -6.53
CA GLU A 243 -2.02 -15.87 -7.07
C GLU A 243 -3.28 -16.77 -6.99
N ILE A 244 -4.44 -16.24 -7.42
CA ILE A 244 -5.74 -16.95 -7.37
C ILE A 244 -5.74 -18.30 -8.11
N GLY A 245 -4.85 -18.47 -9.10
CA GLY A 245 -4.67 -19.73 -9.83
C GLY A 245 -4.04 -20.86 -9.02
N GLU A 246 -3.65 -20.62 -7.76
CA GLU A 246 -3.20 -21.67 -6.82
C GLU A 246 -4.32 -22.18 -5.91
N MET A 247 -5.50 -21.55 -5.92
CA MET A 247 -6.64 -21.98 -5.10
C MET A 247 -7.18 -23.34 -5.58
N ASN A 248 -7.48 -24.26 -4.66
CA ASN A 248 -8.08 -25.55 -5.01
C ASN A 248 -9.57 -25.41 -5.40
N LEU A 249 -10.10 -26.42 -6.11
CA LEU A 249 -11.46 -26.38 -6.69
C LEU A 249 -12.58 -26.20 -5.64
N ASP A 250 -12.41 -26.75 -4.44
CA ASP A 250 -13.40 -26.62 -3.36
C ASP A 250 -13.53 -25.19 -2.87
N LEU A 251 -12.41 -24.49 -2.67
CA LEU A 251 -12.42 -23.08 -2.28
C LEU A 251 -12.89 -22.19 -3.42
N GLN A 252 -12.57 -22.53 -4.67
CA GLN A 252 -13.08 -21.83 -5.84
C GLN A 252 -14.62 -21.83 -5.87
N ALA A 253 -15.26 -22.96 -5.54
CA ALA A 253 -16.72 -23.06 -5.46
C ALA A 253 -17.31 -22.16 -4.36
N LYS A 254 -16.66 -22.10 -3.18
CA LYS A 254 -17.08 -21.22 -2.08
C LYS A 254 -16.89 -19.74 -2.44
N LEU A 255 -15.78 -19.39 -3.08
CA LEU A 255 -15.51 -18.03 -3.54
C LEU A 255 -16.52 -17.56 -4.59
N LEU A 256 -16.93 -18.43 -5.52
CA LEU A 256 -17.97 -18.10 -6.50
C LEU A 256 -19.25 -17.63 -5.82
N ARG A 257 -19.69 -18.33 -4.75
CA ARG A 257 -20.87 -17.93 -3.96
C ARG A 257 -20.73 -16.54 -3.37
N VAL A 258 -19.53 -16.15 -2.91
CA VAL A 258 -19.24 -14.79 -2.42
C VAL A 258 -19.38 -13.76 -3.54
N LEU A 259 -18.85 -14.04 -4.73
CA LEU A 259 -18.91 -13.12 -5.87
C LEU A 259 -20.31 -12.95 -6.46
N GLU A 260 -21.17 -13.95 -6.33
CA GLU A 260 -22.54 -13.93 -6.85
C GLU A 260 -23.54 -13.36 -5.84
N SER A 261 -23.50 -13.86 -4.60
CA SER A 261 -24.52 -13.59 -3.58
C SER A 261 -24.05 -12.69 -2.46
N GLN A 262 -22.75 -12.35 -2.41
CA GLN A 262 -22.18 -11.61 -1.29
C GLN A 262 -22.40 -12.32 0.06
N THR A 263 -22.49 -13.66 0.04
CA THR A 263 -22.65 -14.48 1.24
C THR A 263 -21.64 -15.60 1.36
N PHE A 264 -21.35 -16.01 2.59
CA PHE A 264 -20.50 -17.15 2.91
C PHE A 264 -20.92 -17.81 4.24
N ILE A 265 -20.33 -18.96 4.58
CA ILE A 265 -20.52 -19.65 5.86
C ILE A 265 -19.14 -19.90 6.46
N LYS A 266 -18.98 -19.68 7.77
CA LYS A 266 -17.72 -19.98 8.48
C LYS A 266 -17.47 -21.47 8.54
N VAL A 267 -16.20 -21.86 8.64
CA VAL A 267 -15.84 -23.26 8.86
C VAL A 267 -16.45 -23.74 10.18
N GLY A 268 -17.19 -24.85 10.12
CA GLY A 268 -17.90 -25.43 11.27
C GLY A 268 -19.17 -24.67 11.70
N ASP A 269 -19.64 -23.70 10.91
CA ASP A 269 -20.90 -22.97 11.15
C ASP A 269 -21.99 -23.43 10.18
N THR A 270 -23.24 -23.13 10.50
CA THR A 270 -24.40 -23.34 9.62
C THR A 270 -25.08 -22.03 9.24
N HIS A 271 -24.75 -20.94 9.92
CA HIS A 271 -25.31 -19.63 9.63
C HIS A 271 -24.62 -18.95 8.45
N THR A 272 -25.44 -18.49 7.50
CA THR A 272 -24.97 -17.69 6.36
C THR A 272 -24.73 -16.25 6.81
N GLN A 273 -23.59 -15.69 6.41
CA GLN A 273 -23.17 -14.32 6.67
C GLN A 273 -23.15 -13.52 5.37
N GLN A 274 -23.45 -12.23 5.45
CA GLN A 274 -23.46 -11.31 4.30
C GLN A 274 -22.31 -10.31 4.40
N VAL A 275 -21.64 -10.02 3.28
CA VAL A 275 -20.52 -9.06 3.19
C VAL A 275 -20.67 -8.19 1.96
N ASN A 276 -20.23 -6.94 2.03
CA ASN A 276 -20.10 -6.08 0.86
C ASN A 276 -18.63 -5.84 0.54
N VAL A 277 -18.02 -6.72 -0.25
CA VAL A 277 -16.58 -6.68 -0.56
C VAL A 277 -16.39 -6.55 -2.07
N ARG A 278 -15.55 -5.59 -2.49
CA ARG A 278 -15.04 -5.53 -3.85
C ARG A 278 -13.87 -6.50 -3.98
N VAL A 279 -13.86 -7.35 -5.00
CA VAL A 279 -12.78 -8.33 -5.21
C VAL A 279 -11.85 -7.86 -6.33
N LEU A 280 -10.55 -7.89 -6.05
CA LEU A 280 -9.49 -7.81 -7.04
C LEU A 280 -8.77 -9.16 -7.03
N ALA A 281 -8.55 -9.77 -8.19
CA ALA A 281 -7.82 -11.03 -8.31
C ALA A 281 -6.54 -10.79 -9.11
N ALA A 282 -5.45 -11.47 -8.74
CA ALA A 282 -4.19 -11.38 -9.44
C ALA A 282 -3.60 -12.78 -9.67
N THR A 283 -2.95 -12.98 -10.81
CA THR A 283 -2.26 -14.25 -11.10
C THR A 283 -1.20 -14.09 -12.18
N ASN A 284 -0.20 -14.96 -12.15
CA ASN A 284 0.77 -15.16 -13.24
C ASN A 284 0.42 -16.33 -14.18
N LYS A 285 -0.62 -17.13 -13.89
CA LYS A 285 -1.03 -18.29 -14.68
C LYS A 285 -2.01 -17.93 -15.79
N ASP A 286 -2.08 -18.79 -16.79
CA ASP A 286 -3.16 -18.76 -17.78
C ASP A 286 -4.42 -19.42 -17.22
N LEU A 287 -5.24 -18.63 -16.52
CA LEU A 287 -6.52 -19.13 -15.96
C LEU A 287 -7.49 -19.62 -17.02
N LYS A 288 -7.40 -19.10 -18.25
CA LYS A 288 -8.28 -19.53 -19.34
C LYS A 288 -7.90 -20.96 -19.79
N GLY A 289 -6.61 -21.23 -19.90
CA GLY A 289 -6.09 -22.58 -20.14
C GLY A 289 -6.35 -23.53 -18.97
N ASP A 290 -6.18 -23.07 -17.74
CA ASP A 290 -6.48 -23.86 -16.53
C ASP A 290 -7.98 -24.18 -16.41
N ALA A 291 -8.85 -23.26 -16.85
CA ALA A 291 -10.29 -23.49 -16.91
C ALA A 291 -10.66 -24.56 -17.96
N ALA A 292 -10.02 -24.52 -19.14
CA ALA A 292 -10.24 -25.51 -20.20
C ALA A 292 -9.73 -26.91 -19.82
N SER A 293 -8.69 -26.99 -18.98
CA SER A 293 -8.11 -28.26 -18.50
C SER A 293 -8.70 -28.77 -17.18
N GLY A 294 -9.71 -28.09 -16.62
CA GLY A 294 -10.40 -28.49 -15.39
C GLY A 294 -9.63 -28.24 -14.09
N LYS A 295 -8.49 -27.53 -14.14
CA LYS A 295 -7.71 -27.12 -12.96
C LYS A 295 -8.27 -25.87 -12.28
N PHE A 296 -9.04 -25.09 -13.03
CA PHE A 296 -9.78 -23.94 -12.53
C PHE A 296 -11.24 -24.05 -12.96
N ARG A 297 -12.18 -23.57 -12.15
CA ARG A 297 -13.59 -23.62 -12.50
C ARG A 297 -13.92 -22.56 -13.55
N SER A 298 -14.57 -22.99 -14.64
CA SER A 298 -14.94 -22.10 -15.74
C SER A 298 -15.90 -20.98 -15.31
N ASP A 299 -16.86 -21.29 -14.43
CA ASP A 299 -17.82 -20.32 -13.89
C ASP A 299 -17.14 -19.20 -13.09
N LEU A 300 -16.21 -19.56 -12.21
CA LEU A 300 -15.41 -18.61 -11.44
C LEU A 300 -14.53 -17.74 -12.34
N TYR A 301 -13.90 -18.32 -13.38
CA TYR A 301 -13.10 -17.55 -14.33
C TYR A 301 -13.92 -16.43 -14.99
N TYR A 302 -15.12 -16.73 -15.49
CA TYR A 302 -15.99 -15.71 -16.09
C TYR A 302 -16.44 -14.66 -15.08
N ARG A 303 -16.66 -15.03 -13.81
CA ARG A 303 -17.03 -14.09 -12.76
C ARG A 303 -15.86 -13.18 -12.31
N LEU A 304 -14.63 -13.65 -12.41
CA LEU A 304 -13.43 -12.87 -12.10
C LEU A 304 -12.98 -11.98 -13.27
N SER A 305 -13.13 -12.46 -14.51
CA SER A 305 -12.62 -11.80 -15.73
C SER A 305 -13.53 -10.70 -16.30
N VAL A 306 -14.47 -10.18 -15.49
CA VAL A 306 -15.39 -9.10 -15.91
C VAL A 306 -14.64 -7.88 -16.45
N PHE A 307 -13.56 -7.49 -15.76
CA PHE A 307 -12.60 -6.53 -16.27
C PHE A 307 -11.19 -7.08 -16.11
N THR A 308 -10.49 -7.29 -17.23
CA THR A 308 -9.14 -7.86 -17.22
C THR A 308 -8.12 -6.77 -17.54
N LEU A 309 -7.05 -6.72 -16.75
CA LEU A 309 -5.96 -5.79 -16.93
C LEU A 309 -4.64 -6.56 -16.96
N THR A 310 -3.96 -6.51 -18.09
CA THR A 310 -2.69 -7.19 -18.30
C THR A 310 -1.53 -6.22 -18.06
N LEU A 311 -0.64 -6.56 -17.14
CA LEU A 311 0.55 -5.78 -16.84
C LEU A 311 1.71 -6.25 -17.75
N PRO A 312 2.36 -5.34 -18.48
CA PRO A 312 3.45 -5.70 -19.37
C PRO A 312 4.69 -6.13 -18.56
N PRO A 313 5.40 -7.20 -18.97
CA PRO A 313 6.67 -7.59 -18.37
C PRO A 313 7.74 -6.52 -18.61
N LEU A 314 8.75 -6.48 -17.74
CA LEU A 314 9.79 -5.45 -17.75
C LEU A 314 10.56 -5.39 -19.08
N ARG A 315 10.76 -6.54 -19.73
CA ARG A 315 11.40 -6.66 -21.05
C ARG A 315 10.64 -5.97 -22.19
N GLU A 316 9.33 -5.75 -22.06
CA GLU A 316 8.50 -5.02 -23.04
C GLU A 316 8.49 -3.51 -22.77
N ARG A 317 9.04 -3.08 -21.63
CA ARG A 317 9.10 -1.67 -21.20
C ARG A 317 10.52 -1.26 -20.79
N LYS A 318 11.51 -1.61 -21.61
CA LYS A 318 12.93 -1.34 -21.35
C LYS A 318 13.25 0.12 -21.05
N THR A 319 12.50 1.06 -21.64
CA THR A 319 12.63 2.51 -21.40
C THR A 319 12.39 2.91 -19.93
N ASP A 320 11.70 2.08 -19.16
CA ASP A 320 11.36 2.35 -17.76
C ASP A 320 12.45 1.86 -16.79
N ILE A 321 13.36 0.98 -17.24
CA ILE A 321 14.40 0.36 -16.40
C ILE A 321 15.31 1.43 -15.76
N PRO A 322 15.80 2.46 -16.47
CA PRO A 322 16.65 3.48 -15.85
C PRO A 322 15.94 4.26 -14.74
N ALA A 323 14.66 4.57 -14.92
CA ALA A 323 13.87 5.29 -13.91
C ALA A 323 13.64 4.42 -12.67
N LEU A 324 13.31 3.14 -12.87
CA LEU A 324 13.15 2.17 -11.79
C LEU A 324 14.46 1.93 -11.02
N ALA A 325 15.58 1.76 -11.74
CA ALA A 325 16.90 1.56 -11.14
C ALA A 325 17.29 2.75 -10.25
N LYS A 326 17.15 3.98 -10.76
CA LYS A 326 17.44 5.21 -10.00
C LYS A 326 16.55 5.36 -8.76
N HIS A 327 15.26 5.01 -8.89
CA HIS A 327 14.34 5.04 -7.75
C HIS A 327 14.74 4.07 -6.65
N TYR A 328 14.98 2.79 -6.98
CA TYR A 328 15.37 1.80 -5.98
C TYR A 328 16.76 2.10 -5.39
N LEU A 329 17.69 2.62 -6.20
CA LEU A 329 19.01 3.04 -5.73
C LEU A 329 18.89 4.11 -4.63
N LYS A 330 18.07 5.13 -4.87
CA LYS A 330 17.77 6.16 -3.86
C LYS A 330 17.11 5.55 -2.61
N ALA A 331 16.07 4.74 -2.81
CA ALA A 331 15.32 4.13 -1.70
C ALA A 331 16.21 3.24 -0.81
N PHE A 332 17.15 2.50 -1.39
CA PHE A 332 18.08 1.67 -0.62
C PHE A 332 19.19 2.49 0.02
N ALA A 333 19.74 3.50 -0.65
CA ALA A 333 20.72 4.43 -0.06
C ALA A 333 20.17 5.12 1.18
N ASP A 334 18.93 5.63 1.10
CA ASP A 334 18.21 6.23 2.23
C ASP A 334 18.03 5.23 3.37
N LYS A 335 17.67 3.96 3.05
CA LYS A 335 17.50 2.88 4.05
C LYS A 335 18.79 2.51 4.78
N VAL A 336 19.94 2.61 4.12
CA VAL A 336 21.26 2.33 4.72
C VAL A 336 21.97 3.59 5.25
N ASN A 337 21.30 4.75 5.27
CA ASN A 337 21.84 6.04 5.68
C ASN A 337 23.15 6.42 4.96
N ARG A 338 23.21 6.21 3.64
CA ARG A 338 24.36 6.59 2.80
C ARG A 338 23.95 7.55 1.69
N SER A 339 24.92 8.32 1.20
CA SER A 339 24.77 9.09 -0.04
C SER A 339 24.39 8.17 -1.19
N VAL A 340 23.51 8.63 -2.08
CA VAL A 340 23.08 7.86 -3.26
C VAL A 340 24.28 7.64 -4.20
N PRO A 341 24.72 6.38 -4.43
CA PRO A 341 25.80 6.12 -5.36
C PRO A 341 25.43 6.56 -6.77
N LYS A 342 26.41 7.02 -7.55
CA LYS A 342 26.23 7.27 -8.98
C LYS A 342 26.15 5.93 -9.72
N ILE A 343 25.15 5.82 -10.60
CA ILE A 343 25.03 4.70 -11.53
C ILE A 343 25.69 5.10 -12.85
N ASP A 344 26.64 4.29 -13.31
CA ASP A 344 27.30 4.49 -14.60
C ASP A 344 26.37 4.11 -15.76
N ASP A 345 26.50 4.80 -16.90
CA ASP A 345 25.70 4.56 -18.11
C ASP A 345 25.93 3.14 -18.65
N LYS A 346 27.13 2.58 -18.45
CA LYS A 346 27.44 1.18 -18.78
C LYS A 346 26.56 0.20 -18.00
N ILE A 347 26.32 0.45 -16.72
CA ILE A 347 25.44 -0.38 -15.90
C ILE A 347 24.00 -0.22 -16.39
N LEU A 348 23.56 1.01 -16.69
CA LEU A 348 22.22 1.24 -17.22
C LEU A 348 21.97 0.50 -18.55
N SER A 349 22.96 0.46 -19.44
CA SER A 349 22.88 -0.31 -20.69
C SER A 349 22.74 -1.81 -20.41
N ILE A 350 23.59 -2.38 -19.54
CA ILE A 350 23.54 -3.80 -19.17
C ILE A 350 22.18 -4.15 -18.54
N LEU A 351 21.67 -3.29 -17.66
CA LEU A 351 20.36 -3.47 -17.06
C LEU A 351 19.24 -3.38 -18.12
N ALA A 352 19.36 -2.52 -19.13
CA ALA A 352 18.34 -2.38 -20.17
C ALA A 352 18.29 -3.59 -21.14
N ASP A 353 19.41 -4.26 -21.36
CA ASP A 353 19.52 -5.41 -22.26
C ASP A 353 19.10 -6.74 -21.62
N HIS A 354 19.08 -6.81 -20.29
CA HIS A 354 18.70 -8.01 -19.55
C HIS A 354 17.23 -8.41 -19.77
N SER A 355 16.94 -9.72 -19.68
CA SER A 355 15.61 -10.30 -19.98
C SER A 355 14.59 -10.15 -18.85
N TRP A 356 15.06 -9.95 -17.62
CA TRP A 356 14.26 -9.71 -16.40
C TRP A 356 13.09 -10.69 -16.21
N LYS A 357 13.40 -11.99 -16.10
CA LYS A 357 12.38 -13.04 -15.89
C LYS A 357 11.59 -12.84 -14.58
N GLY A 358 12.23 -12.30 -13.54
CA GLY A 358 11.59 -11.91 -12.28
C GLY A 358 11.13 -10.45 -12.25
N ASN A 359 11.15 -9.76 -13.40
CA ASN A 359 10.61 -8.42 -13.62
C ASN A 359 11.15 -7.38 -12.60
N ILE A 360 10.28 -6.53 -12.06
CA ILE A 360 10.65 -5.44 -11.14
C ILE A 360 11.20 -6.01 -9.83
N ARG A 361 10.70 -7.17 -9.38
CA ARG A 361 11.16 -7.81 -8.14
C ARG A 361 12.62 -8.23 -8.26
N GLU A 362 13.01 -8.79 -9.39
CA GLU A 362 14.40 -9.12 -9.71
C GLU A 362 15.27 -7.86 -9.80
N LEU A 363 14.84 -6.84 -10.55
CA LEU A 363 15.55 -5.55 -10.64
C LEU A 363 15.79 -4.95 -9.26
N LYS A 364 14.76 -4.91 -8.41
CA LYS A 364 14.87 -4.42 -7.04
C LYS A 364 15.95 -5.18 -6.25
N ASN A 365 15.96 -6.51 -6.31
CA ASN A 365 16.93 -7.34 -5.60
C ASN A 365 18.36 -7.12 -6.11
N VAL A 366 18.54 -6.95 -7.42
CA VAL A 366 19.85 -6.67 -8.03
C VAL A 366 20.36 -5.30 -7.58
N ILE A 367 19.52 -4.27 -7.60
CA ILE A 367 19.92 -2.93 -7.13
C ILE A 367 20.22 -2.93 -5.62
N GLU A 368 19.43 -3.64 -4.79
CA GLU A 368 19.71 -3.78 -3.35
C GLU A 368 21.10 -4.39 -3.11
N ARG A 369 21.42 -5.47 -3.83
CA ARG A 369 22.74 -6.11 -3.78
C ARG A 369 23.86 -5.16 -4.19
N LEU A 370 23.66 -4.38 -5.26
CA LEU A 370 24.68 -3.42 -5.71
C LEU A 370 24.96 -2.35 -4.65
N VAL A 371 23.94 -1.85 -3.93
CA VAL A 371 24.11 -0.87 -2.85
C VAL A 371 24.83 -1.47 -1.64
N ILE A 372 24.59 -2.75 -1.33
CA ILE A 372 25.27 -3.44 -0.23
C ILE A 372 26.76 -3.65 -0.55
N LEU A 373 27.08 -4.00 -1.79
CA LEU A 373 28.45 -4.29 -2.25
C LEU A 373 29.22 -3.07 -2.71
N SER A 374 28.59 -1.88 -2.80
CA SER A 374 29.28 -0.67 -3.22
C SER A 374 30.16 -0.11 -2.10
N ASP A 375 31.46 -0.05 -2.38
CA ASP A 375 32.44 0.69 -1.57
C ASP A 375 32.66 2.07 -2.22
N GLY A 376 32.01 3.11 -1.67
CA GLY A 376 32.16 4.51 -2.12
C GLY A 376 30.96 5.06 -2.90
N ASP A 377 31.20 6.13 -3.68
CA ASP A 377 30.16 6.96 -4.30
C ASP A 377 29.71 6.49 -5.69
N THR A 378 30.23 5.37 -6.21
CA THR A 378 29.95 4.86 -7.56
C THR A 378 29.67 3.37 -7.56
N LEU A 379 28.62 2.93 -8.26
CA LEU A 379 28.37 1.51 -8.48
C LEU A 379 29.38 0.95 -9.48
N SER A 380 30.02 -0.17 -9.14
CA SER A 380 30.88 -0.91 -10.08
C SER A 380 30.08 -1.96 -10.84
N ALA A 381 30.28 -2.04 -12.15
CA ALA A 381 29.69 -3.09 -12.98
C ALA A 381 30.13 -4.50 -12.53
N THR A 382 31.30 -4.64 -11.93
CA THR A 382 31.81 -5.92 -11.41
C THR A 382 31.00 -6.49 -10.25
N ALA A 383 30.16 -5.68 -9.60
CA ALA A 383 29.28 -6.11 -8.51
C ALA A 383 27.95 -6.73 -9.01
N LEU A 384 27.69 -6.67 -10.32
CA LEU A 384 26.52 -7.32 -10.92
C LEU A 384 26.60 -8.84 -10.74
N PRO A 385 25.46 -9.53 -10.57
CA PRO A 385 25.43 -10.99 -10.55
C PRO A 385 26.04 -11.62 -11.81
N PRO A 386 26.64 -12.82 -11.72
CA PRO A 386 27.21 -13.55 -12.86
C PRO A 386 26.26 -13.69 -14.07
N GLU A 387 24.96 -13.81 -13.80
CA GLU A 387 23.88 -13.96 -14.79
C GLU A 387 23.82 -12.77 -15.78
N PHE A 388 24.29 -11.58 -15.39
CA PHE A 388 24.38 -10.41 -16.28
C PHE A 388 25.55 -10.51 -17.27
N PHE A 389 26.53 -11.38 -17.01
CA PHE A 389 27.70 -11.58 -17.86
C PHE A 389 27.54 -12.80 -18.78
N GLU A 390 26.53 -13.64 -18.58
CA GLU A 390 26.21 -14.76 -19.48
C GLU A 390 25.59 -14.31 -20.81
N PHE A 391 25.05 -13.09 -20.86
CA PHE A 391 24.35 -12.51 -22.01
C PHE A 391 25.07 -11.35 -22.70
N MET A 392 26.28 -10.98 -22.25
CA MET A 392 27.12 -10.17 -23.14
C MET A 392 27.41 -11.05 -24.36
N PRO A 393 26.95 -10.68 -25.57
CA PRO A 393 27.57 -11.25 -26.75
C PRO A 393 29.03 -10.87 -26.58
N ALA A 394 29.92 -11.84 -26.43
CA ALA A 394 31.31 -11.59 -26.72
C ALA A 394 31.30 -10.98 -28.12
N GLU A 395 31.57 -9.67 -28.23
CA GLU A 395 31.67 -9.00 -29.50
C GLU A 395 32.70 -9.79 -30.31
N ASN A 396 32.20 -10.58 -31.26
CA ASN A 396 32.93 -11.46 -32.17
C ASN A 396 33.74 -12.61 -31.54
N GLU A 397 33.11 -13.70 -31.07
CA GLU A 397 33.87 -14.90 -30.69
C GLU A 397 33.19 -16.23 -31.11
N TYR A 398 33.03 -16.46 -32.42
CA TYR A 398 32.83 -17.83 -32.95
C TYR A 398 34.13 -18.67 -32.94
N ASN A 399 35.21 -18.17 -32.33
CA ASN A 399 36.48 -18.88 -32.25
C ASN A 399 36.54 -19.73 -30.97
N LEU A 400 36.58 -21.05 -31.16
CA LEU A 400 36.74 -22.05 -30.08
C LEU A 400 37.91 -21.73 -29.14
N GLN A 401 38.97 -21.11 -29.65
CA GLN A 401 40.16 -20.74 -28.88
C GLN A 401 39.87 -19.70 -27.79
N GLN A 402 38.94 -18.76 -28.03
CA GLN A 402 38.58 -17.72 -27.05
C GLN A 402 37.70 -18.26 -25.93
N ILE A 403 36.72 -19.10 -26.26
CA ILE A 403 35.88 -19.81 -25.27
C ILE A 403 36.77 -20.67 -24.37
N GLU A 404 37.72 -21.38 -24.97
CA GLU A 404 38.66 -22.20 -24.22
C GLU A 404 39.57 -21.35 -23.33
N LYS A 405 40.08 -20.21 -23.82
CA LYS A 405 40.88 -19.26 -23.03
C LYS A 405 40.11 -18.74 -21.81
N GLN A 406 38.87 -18.27 -22.01
CA GLN A 406 38.04 -17.75 -20.92
C GLN A 406 37.70 -18.83 -19.90
N HIS A 407 37.40 -20.05 -20.36
CA HIS A 407 37.12 -21.17 -19.48
C HIS A 407 38.33 -21.55 -18.62
N ILE A 408 39.53 -21.62 -19.22
CA ILE A 408 40.79 -21.86 -18.50
C ILE A 408 41.05 -20.77 -17.46
N GLN A 409 40.83 -19.49 -17.80
CA GLN A 409 40.99 -18.37 -16.87
C GLN A 409 40.01 -18.45 -15.68
N LYS A 410 38.74 -18.79 -15.93
CA LYS A 410 37.72 -18.95 -14.89
C LYS A 410 38.09 -20.05 -13.90
N VAL A 411 38.58 -21.20 -14.40
CA VAL A 411 38.99 -22.32 -13.54
C VAL A 411 40.28 -21.98 -12.78
N LEU A 412 41.26 -21.31 -13.40
CA LEU A 412 42.48 -20.84 -12.72
C LEU A 412 42.17 -19.88 -11.56
N LEU A 413 41.25 -18.93 -11.76
CA LEU A 413 40.76 -18.03 -10.72
C LEU A 413 40.09 -18.81 -9.58
N HIS A 414 39.21 -19.74 -9.91
CA HIS A 414 38.51 -20.58 -8.94
C HIS A 414 39.48 -21.42 -8.10
N THR A 415 40.57 -21.91 -8.70
CA THR A 415 41.60 -22.69 -8.00
C THR A 415 42.75 -21.84 -7.44
N LYS A 416 42.62 -20.50 -7.43
CA LYS A 416 43.64 -19.55 -6.93
C LYS A 416 45.05 -19.80 -7.51
N GLY A 417 45.13 -20.07 -8.82
CA GLY A 417 46.40 -20.33 -9.51
C GLY A 417 46.99 -21.73 -9.34
N ASN A 418 46.33 -22.65 -8.63
CA ASN A 418 46.81 -24.05 -8.51
C ASN A 418 46.59 -24.84 -9.81
N LYS A 419 47.61 -24.86 -10.67
CA LYS A 419 47.59 -25.48 -12.01
C LYS A 419 47.27 -26.98 -12.01
N THR A 420 47.68 -27.71 -10.97
CA THR A 420 47.38 -29.16 -10.84
C THR A 420 45.88 -29.38 -10.67
N GLU A 421 45.25 -28.63 -9.77
CA GLU A 421 43.79 -28.69 -9.58
C GLU A 421 43.03 -28.11 -10.78
N THR A 422 43.55 -27.06 -11.42
CA THR A 422 42.96 -26.52 -12.65
C THR A 422 42.92 -27.60 -13.75
N SER A 423 44.02 -28.32 -13.98
CA SER A 423 44.06 -29.37 -15.01
C SER A 423 43.09 -30.53 -14.71
N ARG A 424 42.95 -30.89 -13.43
CA ARG A 424 42.01 -31.93 -12.98
C ARG A 424 40.56 -31.52 -13.21
N LEU A 425 40.20 -30.27 -12.89
CA LEU A 425 38.84 -29.74 -13.08
C LEU A 425 38.48 -29.55 -14.55
N LEU A 426 39.45 -29.18 -15.39
CA LEU A 426 39.26 -29.05 -16.84
C LEU A 426 39.27 -30.40 -17.57
N GLY A 427 39.67 -31.49 -16.91
CA GLY A 427 39.77 -32.81 -17.52
C GLY A 427 40.88 -32.93 -18.58
N ILE A 428 41.90 -32.08 -18.51
CA ILE A 428 43.04 -32.07 -19.45
C ILE A 428 44.35 -32.40 -18.74
N GLY A 429 45.34 -32.91 -19.48
CA GLY A 429 46.68 -33.14 -18.94
C GLY A 429 47.36 -31.83 -18.51
N LEU A 430 48.18 -31.90 -17.44
CA LEU A 430 48.91 -30.74 -16.92
C LEU A 430 49.80 -30.08 -17.99
N THR A 431 50.48 -30.86 -18.81
CA THR A 431 51.29 -30.39 -19.94
C THR A 431 50.45 -29.67 -21.00
N THR A 432 49.23 -30.15 -21.27
CA THR A 432 48.27 -29.50 -22.17
C THR A 432 47.81 -28.16 -21.62
N LEU A 433 47.58 -28.08 -20.30
CA LEU A 433 47.23 -26.82 -19.63
C LEU A 433 48.38 -25.80 -19.73
N TYR A 434 49.62 -26.19 -19.46
CA TYR A 434 50.79 -25.29 -19.63
C TYR A 434 50.90 -24.77 -21.06
N ARG A 435 50.78 -25.66 -22.06
CA ARG A 435 50.83 -25.26 -23.48
C ARG A 435 49.72 -24.26 -23.83
N LYS A 436 48.49 -24.49 -23.34
CA LYS A 436 47.35 -23.58 -23.59
C LYS A 436 47.48 -22.24 -22.86
N ILE A 437 48.10 -22.23 -21.68
CA ILE A 437 48.39 -20.98 -20.95
C ILE A 437 49.38 -20.12 -21.74
N GLU A 438 50.44 -20.73 -22.30
CA GLU A 438 51.41 -20.04 -23.16
C GLU A 438 50.79 -19.59 -24.49
N GLU A 439 50.11 -20.50 -25.19
CA GLU A 439 49.45 -20.25 -26.49
C GLU A 439 48.44 -19.11 -26.41
N TYR A 440 47.67 -19.04 -25.32
CA TYR A 440 46.65 -18.02 -25.11
C TYR A 440 47.15 -16.79 -24.33
N GLN A 441 48.44 -16.76 -23.95
CA GLN A 441 49.06 -15.68 -23.17
C GLN A 441 48.25 -15.31 -21.92
N ILE A 442 47.83 -16.31 -21.16
CA ILE A 442 47.05 -16.11 -19.93
C ILE A 442 48.02 -15.60 -18.85
N LYS A 443 47.81 -14.37 -18.37
CA LYS A 443 48.60 -13.80 -17.26
C LYS A 443 48.39 -14.63 -16.00
N GLU A 444 49.50 -15.02 -15.37
CA GLU A 444 49.47 -15.67 -14.05
C GLU A 444 48.93 -14.69 -13.00
N ILE A 445 48.09 -15.20 -12.10
CA ILE A 445 47.44 -14.46 -11.01
C ILE A 445 48.30 -14.53 -9.75
#